data_AF-A0AAD8FL44-F1
#
_entry.id   AF-A0AAD8FL44-F1
#
_cell.length_a   1.000
_cell.length_b   1.000
_cell.length_c   1.000
_cell.angle_alpha   90.00
_cell.angle_beta   90.00
_cell.angle_gamma   90.00
#
_symmetry.space_group_name_H-M   'P 1'
#
loop_
_entity.id
_entity.type
_entity.pdbx_description
1 polymer ?
#
loop_
_entity_poly.entity_id
_entity_poly.type
_entity_poly.pdbx_seq_one_letter_code
_entity_poly.pdbx_strand_id
1 'polypeptide(L)'
;MSRESTPNILLLAAMEDWNDLEKEYVQLEEEHKNYCDLLAKLSAAQKKCLAQIAHHRYRMKCIGDNITRATKGSVGEDEKKQANDLKHKMAERKLNFHEMEENLPHKNGLYLRIILGQVNVSLLTKEAKFIYKKDYETFKLTVSYIILALSFVAAFVISSRVSDAVVNFLLVWYYCTLTIRESILRVNGSRIKGWWVTHHFISTVCAAISLIWPDGYTYSQFRYQYILFVMYISFVYVLQYYYQSGCLYRLRSLGESHEMDITVEGFMSWMWKGLTFLLPVLFFGYFFQLYNAYSLLMLASHPKCTEWQVFALSAIHFILFVGNTMTTCTVLFNKIKSDGFRIPKLRNKYKFSIGIGNFLSQGHGHAE
;
A
#
# COMPACT_ATOMS: atom_id res chain seq x y z
N MET A 1 -47.69 -17.31 -66.86
CA MET A 1 -46.71 -16.25 -66.54
C MET A 1 -46.61 -16.13 -65.03
N SER A 2 -45.57 -16.73 -64.46
CA SER A 2 -45.24 -16.68 -63.04
C SER A 2 -44.87 -15.24 -62.65
N ARG A 3 -45.55 -14.69 -61.63
CA ARG A 3 -45.06 -13.49 -60.94
C ARG A 3 -43.80 -13.90 -60.18
N GLU A 4 -42.63 -13.63 -60.76
CA GLU A 4 -41.37 -13.66 -60.02
C GLU A 4 -41.50 -12.68 -58.84
N SER A 5 -41.48 -13.21 -57.63
CA SER A 5 -41.46 -12.42 -56.41
C SER A 5 -40.11 -11.70 -56.35
N THR A 6 -40.11 -10.39 -56.53
CA THR A 6 -38.91 -9.57 -56.40
C THR A 6 -38.21 -9.89 -55.07
N PRO A 7 -36.94 -10.32 -55.07
CA PRO A 7 -36.27 -10.73 -53.86
C PRO A 7 -36.22 -9.56 -52.87
N ASN A 8 -36.49 -9.86 -51.60
CA ASN A 8 -36.45 -8.86 -50.54
C ASN A 8 -35.01 -8.36 -50.39
N ILE A 9 -34.74 -7.16 -50.90
CA ILE A 9 -33.40 -6.56 -50.97
C ILE A 9 -32.74 -6.50 -49.57
N LEU A 10 -33.53 -6.28 -48.52
CA LEU A 10 -33.04 -6.26 -47.14
C LEU A 10 -32.58 -7.65 -46.68
N LEU A 11 -33.26 -8.72 -47.13
CA LEU A 11 -32.86 -10.09 -46.80
C LEU A 11 -31.56 -10.48 -47.53
N LEU A 12 -31.40 -10.06 -48.80
CA LEU A 12 -30.16 -10.29 -49.54
C LEU A 12 -28.97 -9.57 -48.90
N ALA A 13 -29.14 -8.30 -48.51
CA ALA A 13 -28.12 -7.55 -47.79
C ALA A 13 -27.76 -8.22 -46.45
N ALA A 14 -28.76 -8.66 -45.68
CA ALA A 14 -28.53 -9.37 -44.42
C ALA A 14 -27.80 -10.71 -44.61
N MET A 15 -28.05 -11.43 -45.72
CA MET A 15 -27.33 -12.66 -46.05
C MET A 15 -25.88 -12.41 -46.47
N GLU A 16 -25.63 -11.30 -47.17
CA GLU A 16 -24.27 -10.87 -47.52
C GLU A 16 -23.48 -10.48 -46.27
N ASP A 17 -24.06 -9.63 -45.42
CA ASP A 17 -23.48 -9.24 -44.13
C ASP A 17 -23.20 -10.47 -43.23
N TRP A 18 -24.10 -11.46 -43.22
CA TRP A 18 -23.89 -12.71 -42.48
C TRP A 18 -22.72 -13.52 -43.04
N ASN A 19 -22.57 -13.62 -44.36
CA ASN A 19 -21.45 -14.33 -44.97
C ASN A 19 -20.11 -13.64 -44.69
N ASP A 20 -20.09 -12.31 -44.60
CA ASP A 20 -18.90 -11.57 -44.20
C ASP A 20 -18.60 -11.76 -42.71
N LEU A 21 -19.62 -11.74 -41.85
CA LEU A 21 -19.49 -12.07 -40.43
C LEU A 21 -18.99 -13.51 -40.21
N GLU A 22 -19.38 -14.47 -41.04
CA GLU A 22 -18.89 -15.86 -40.98
C GLU A 22 -17.38 -15.93 -41.25
N LYS A 23 -16.87 -15.12 -42.18
CA LYS A 23 -15.42 -15.03 -42.42
C LYS A 23 -14.69 -14.43 -41.22
N GLU A 24 -15.26 -13.38 -40.60
CA GLU A 24 -14.73 -12.79 -39.36
C GLU A 24 -14.76 -13.79 -38.19
N TYR A 25 -15.81 -14.62 -38.11
CA TYR A 25 -15.96 -15.65 -37.08
C TYR A 25 -14.85 -16.71 -37.18
N VAL A 26 -14.53 -17.17 -38.39
CA VAL A 26 -13.42 -18.12 -38.60
C VAL A 26 -12.08 -17.52 -38.15
N GLN A 27 -11.83 -16.22 -38.39
CA GLN A 27 -10.63 -15.55 -37.90
C GLN A 27 -10.62 -15.46 -36.36
N LEU A 28 -11.76 -15.13 -35.75
CA LEU A 28 -11.91 -15.10 -34.29
C LEU A 28 -11.62 -16.46 -33.64
N GLU A 29 -12.09 -17.56 -34.24
CA GLU A 29 -11.80 -18.91 -33.75
C GLU A 29 -10.30 -19.24 -33.78
N GLU A 30 -9.60 -18.85 -34.85
CA GLU A 30 -8.15 -19.03 -34.98
C GLU A 30 -7.38 -18.20 -33.94
N GLU A 31 -7.75 -16.92 -33.76
CA GLU A 31 -7.15 -16.05 -32.76
C GLU A 31 -7.37 -16.58 -31.32
N HIS A 32 -8.58 -17.05 -31.02
CA HIS A 32 -8.91 -17.63 -29.71
C HIS A 32 -8.09 -18.90 -29.45
N LYS A 33 -7.93 -19.76 -30.46
CA LYS A 33 -7.08 -20.95 -30.35
C LYS A 33 -5.62 -20.58 -30.04
N ASN A 34 -5.07 -19.58 -30.75
CA ASN A 34 -3.72 -19.08 -30.50
C ASN A 34 -3.59 -18.51 -29.07
N TYR A 35 -4.58 -17.77 -28.58
CA TYR A 35 -4.64 -17.28 -27.21
C TYR A 35 -4.58 -18.43 -26.18
N CYS A 36 -5.34 -19.51 -26.40
CA CYS A 36 -5.34 -20.68 -25.51
C CYS A 36 -3.96 -21.36 -25.45
N ASP A 37 -3.31 -21.50 -26.61
CA ASP A 37 -1.97 -22.08 -26.70
C ASP A 37 -0.91 -21.22 -25.98
N LEU A 38 -0.99 -19.89 -26.15
CA LEU A 38 -0.11 -18.95 -25.46
C LEU A 38 -0.32 -19.00 -23.94
N LEU A 39 -1.56 -19.09 -23.47
CA LEU A 39 -1.89 -19.22 -22.05
C LEU A 39 -1.32 -20.51 -21.45
N ALA A 40 -1.42 -21.63 -22.16
CA ALA A 40 -0.86 -22.90 -21.72
C ALA A 40 0.68 -22.83 -21.63
N LYS A 41 1.35 -22.24 -22.64
CA LYS A 41 2.80 -22.03 -22.65
C LYS A 41 3.25 -21.12 -21.50
N LEU A 42 2.53 -20.02 -21.25
CA LEU A 42 2.80 -19.11 -20.14
C LEU A 42 2.71 -19.84 -18.79
N SER A 43 1.64 -20.60 -18.56
CA SER A 43 1.44 -21.37 -17.32
C SER A 43 2.55 -22.40 -17.10
N ALA A 44 2.97 -23.11 -18.16
CA ALA A 44 4.08 -24.06 -18.09
C ALA A 44 5.41 -23.37 -17.75
N ALA A 45 5.70 -22.23 -18.39
CA ALA A 45 6.90 -21.44 -18.13
C ALA A 45 6.94 -20.91 -16.68
N GLN A 46 5.82 -20.39 -16.17
CA GLN A 46 5.69 -19.93 -14.79
C GLN A 46 6.00 -21.05 -13.78
N LYS A 47 5.39 -22.23 -13.95
CA LYS A 47 5.64 -23.38 -13.08
C LYS A 47 7.11 -23.80 -13.11
N LYS A 48 7.71 -23.83 -14.30
CA LYS A 48 9.13 -24.18 -14.48
C LYS A 48 10.05 -23.19 -13.77
N CYS A 49 9.85 -21.88 -13.95
CA CYS A 49 10.65 -20.85 -13.29
C CYS A 49 10.56 -20.93 -11.77
N LEU A 50 9.34 -21.04 -11.23
CA LEU A 50 9.12 -21.17 -9.78
C LEU A 50 9.79 -22.43 -9.20
N ALA A 51 9.71 -23.57 -9.91
CA ALA A 51 10.37 -24.79 -9.49
C ALA A 51 11.90 -24.66 -9.49
N GLN A 52 12.48 -24.01 -10.51
CA GLN A 52 13.92 -23.78 -10.59
C GLN A 52 14.41 -22.83 -9.49
N ILE A 53 13.71 -21.73 -9.22
CA ILE A 53 14.04 -20.81 -8.12
C ILE A 53 13.98 -21.54 -6.78
N ALA A 54 12.93 -22.35 -6.55
CA ALA A 54 12.80 -23.15 -5.33
C ALA A 54 13.97 -24.15 -5.17
N HIS A 55 14.36 -24.83 -6.25
CA HIS A 55 15.50 -25.75 -6.26
C HIS A 55 16.82 -25.03 -5.94
N HIS A 56 17.06 -23.87 -6.56
CA HIS A 56 18.25 -23.07 -6.27
C HIS A 56 18.29 -22.59 -4.83
N ARG A 57 17.17 -22.14 -4.26
CA ARG A 57 17.08 -21.75 -2.85
C ARG A 57 17.41 -22.91 -1.91
N TYR A 58 16.91 -24.10 -2.21
CA TYR A 58 17.25 -25.31 -1.46
C TYR A 58 18.75 -25.61 -1.52
N ARG A 59 19.35 -25.64 -2.71
CA ARG A 59 20.80 -25.87 -2.86
C ARG A 59 21.63 -24.82 -2.14
N MET A 60 21.24 -23.54 -2.23
CA MET A 60 21.89 -22.46 -1.51
C MET A 60 21.79 -22.63 0.00
N LYS A 61 20.66 -23.11 0.53
CA LYS A 61 20.54 -23.43 1.95
C LYS A 61 21.55 -24.52 2.36
N CYS A 62 21.62 -25.62 1.61
CA CYS A 62 22.59 -26.69 1.87
C CYS A 62 24.05 -26.20 1.81
N ILE A 63 24.39 -25.36 0.81
CA ILE A 63 25.71 -24.75 0.71
C ILE A 63 25.98 -23.84 1.92
N GLY A 64 25.02 -23.03 2.34
CA GLY A 64 25.14 -22.17 3.53
C GLY A 64 25.36 -22.96 4.82
N ASP A 65 24.67 -24.09 4.97
CA ASP A 65 24.85 -24.99 6.12
C ASP A 65 26.27 -25.60 6.12
N ASN A 66 26.78 -25.99 4.94
CA ASN A 66 28.13 -26.51 4.79
C ASN A 66 29.20 -25.45 5.09
N ILE A 67 29.04 -24.22 4.60
CA ILE A 67 29.94 -23.09 4.94
C ILE A 67 29.95 -22.89 6.45
N THR A 68 28.77 -22.86 7.08
CA THR A 68 28.65 -22.65 8.53
C THR A 68 29.38 -23.74 9.32
N ARG A 69 29.23 -25.01 8.92
CA ARG A 69 29.94 -26.15 9.51
C ARG A 69 31.45 -26.05 9.30
N ALA A 70 31.90 -25.72 8.09
CA ALA A 70 33.32 -25.54 7.79
C ALA A 70 33.94 -24.40 8.60
N THR A 71 33.17 -23.33 8.89
CA THR A 71 33.65 -22.18 9.66
C THR A 71 33.58 -22.31 11.19
N LYS A 72 33.16 -23.46 11.74
CA LYS A 72 33.03 -23.66 13.20
C LYS A 72 34.37 -23.86 13.94
N GLY A 73 35.45 -24.16 13.22
CA GLY A 73 36.79 -24.38 13.79
C GLY A 73 37.77 -23.22 13.61
N SER A 74 39.04 -23.46 13.95
CA SER A 74 40.14 -22.58 13.52
C SER A 74 40.36 -22.76 12.03
N VAL A 75 39.96 -21.75 11.25
CA VAL A 75 39.93 -21.76 9.79
C VAL A 75 41.00 -20.79 9.29
N GLY A 76 41.79 -21.19 8.29
CA GLY A 76 42.84 -20.35 7.73
C GLY A 76 42.29 -19.04 7.15
N GLU A 77 43.13 -17.98 7.03
CA GLU A 77 42.68 -16.69 6.49
C GLU A 77 42.11 -16.82 5.07
N ASP A 78 42.73 -17.65 4.22
CA ASP A 78 42.27 -17.89 2.85
C ASP A 78 40.90 -18.60 2.80
N GLU A 79 40.69 -19.60 3.66
CA GLU A 79 39.41 -20.30 3.77
C GLU A 79 38.30 -19.40 4.30
N LYS A 80 38.61 -18.50 5.25
CA LYS A 80 37.67 -17.46 5.71
C LYS A 80 37.31 -16.49 4.59
N LYS A 81 38.30 -16.07 3.78
CA LYS A 81 38.09 -15.19 2.64
C LYS A 81 37.18 -15.84 1.58
N GLN A 82 37.42 -17.11 1.25
CA GLN A 82 36.58 -17.89 0.34
C GLN A 82 35.15 -18.06 0.87
N ALA A 83 34.99 -18.35 2.16
CA ALA A 83 33.67 -18.46 2.79
C ALA A 83 32.88 -17.15 2.73
N ASN A 84 33.54 -16.00 2.93
CA ASN A 84 32.92 -14.69 2.83
C ASN A 84 32.55 -14.30 1.39
N ASP A 85 33.42 -14.57 0.41
CA ASP A 85 33.11 -14.37 -1.01
C ASP A 85 31.90 -15.20 -1.45
N LEU A 86 31.84 -16.46 -1.02
CA LEU A 86 30.70 -17.32 -1.32
C LEU A 86 29.40 -16.82 -0.66
N LYS A 87 29.46 -16.32 0.58
CA LYS A 87 28.32 -15.66 1.24
C LYS A 87 27.86 -14.42 0.47
N HIS A 88 28.79 -13.62 -0.05
CA HIS A 88 28.48 -12.44 -0.85
C HIS A 88 27.76 -12.83 -2.15
N LYS A 89 28.30 -13.78 -2.91
CA LYS A 89 27.67 -14.32 -4.13
C LYS A 89 26.28 -14.90 -3.84
N MET A 90 26.10 -15.54 -2.69
CA MET A 90 24.79 -16.03 -2.26
C MET A 90 23.81 -14.89 -1.93
N ALA A 91 24.28 -13.77 -1.37
CA ALA A 91 23.45 -12.61 -1.10
C ALA A 91 23.01 -11.92 -2.41
N GLU A 92 23.93 -11.74 -3.35
CA GLU A 92 23.64 -11.22 -4.69
C GLU A 92 22.63 -12.09 -5.43
N ARG A 93 22.82 -13.41 -5.43
CA ARG A 93 21.87 -14.33 -6.07
C ARG A 93 20.47 -14.29 -5.45
N LYS A 94 20.35 -14.01 -4.14
CA LYS A 94 19.04 -13.81 -3.49
C LYS A 94 18.34 -12.55 -4.02
N LEU A 95 19.08 -11.47 -4.28
CA LEU A 95 18.53 -10.26 -4.91
C LEU A 95 18.04 -10.55 -6.33
N ASN A 96 18.83 -11.26 -7.14
CA ASN A 96 18.43 -11.60 -8.50
C ASN A 96 17.17 -12.48 -8.53
N PHE A 97 17.02 -13.42 -7.58
CA PHE A 97 15.79 -14.20 -7.46
C PHE A 97 14.58 -13.34 -7.09
N HIS A 98 14.79 -12.30 -6.28
CA HIS A 98 13.70 -11.39 -5.93
C HIS A 98 13.19 -10.65 -7.17
N GLU A 99 14.10 -10.13 -8.00
CA GLU A 99 13.78 -9.46 -9.26
C GLU A 99 13.07 -10.40 -10.25
N MET A 100 13.57 -11.63 -10.40
CA MET A 100 12.92 -12.65 -11.23
C MET A 100 11.49 -12.98 -10.75
N GLU A 101 11.26 -12.97 -9.44
CA GLU A 101 9.95 -13.26 -8.86
C GLU A 101 8.94 -12.12 -9.06
N GLU A 102 9.35 -10.87 -9.32
CA GLU A 102 8.41 -9.74 -9.45
C GLU A 102 7.39 -9.89 -10.59
N ASN A 103 7.76 -10.66 -11.63
CA ASN A 103 6.94 -10.96 -12.79
C ASN A 103 6.38 -12.40 -12.76
N LEU A 104 6.61 -13.12 -11.67
CA LEU A 104 6.07 -14.46 -11.45
C LEU A 104 4.91 -14.41 -10.46
N PRO A 105 4.03 -15.41 -10.48
CA PRO A 105 2.97 -15.47 -9.51
C PRO A 105 3.51 -15.73 -8.10
N HIS A 106 3.11 -14.87 -7.16
CA HIS A 106 3.46 -14.96 -5.76
C HIS A 106 2.46 -15.81 -4.97
N LYS A 107 2.93 -16.41 -3.88
CA LYS A 107 2.06 -17.16 -2.97
C LYS A 107 1.29 -16.19 -2.07
N ASN A 108 -0.01 -16.44 -1.92
CA ASN A 108 -0.85 -15.70 -0.99
C ASN A 108 -0.33 -15.85 0.46
N GLY A 109 -0.32 -14.74 1.20
CA GLY A 109 -0.13 -14.77 2.64
C GLY A 109 -1.30 -15.50 3.33
N LEU A 110 -1.09 -15.90 4.60
CA LEU A 110 -2.08 -16.68 5.37
C LEU A 110 -3.48 -16.05 5.36
N TYR A 111 -3.58 -14.74 5.57
CA TYR A 111 -4.84 -14.00 5.57
C TYR A 111 -5.60 -14.12 4.24
N LEU A 112 -4.95 -13.83 3.11
CA LEU A 112 -5.57 -13.96 1.78
C LEU A 112 -5.94 -15.41 1.47
N ARG A 113 -5.13 -16.38 1.93
CA ARG A 113 -5.45 -17.80 1.74
C ARG A 113 -6.69 -18.23 2.52
N ILE A 114 -6.92 -17.65 3.70
CA ILE A 114 -8.14 -17.91 4.48
C ILE A 114 -9.37 -17.32 3.77
N ILE A 115 -9.27 -16.10 3.24
CA ILE A 115 -10.42 -15.40 2.65
C ILE A 115 -10.72 -15.82 1.20
N LEU A 116 -9.69 -15.88 0.36
CA LEU A 116 -9.80 -16.11 -1.09
C LEU A 116 -9.46 -17.56 -1.48
N GLY A 117 -9.08 -18.40 -0.53
CA GLY A 117 -8.65 -19.76 -0.80
C GLY A 117 -7.34 -19.83 -1.59
N GLN A 118 -7.28 -20.77 -2.55
CA GLN A 118 -6.09 -21.03 -3.37
C GLN A 118 -6.02 -20.17 -4.64
N VAL A 119 -6.92 -19.19 -4.80
CA VAL A 119 -6.96 -18.33 -6.00
C VAL A 119 -5.72 -17.43 -6.03
N ASN A 120 -5.05 -17.37 -7.18
CA ASN A 120 -3.87 -16.56 -7.37
C ASN A 120 -4.25 -15.10 -7.67
N VAL A 121 -3.86 -14.17 -6.80
CA VAL A 121 -4.13 -12.73 -6.97
C VAL A 121 -2.94 -11.95 -7.53
N SER A 122 -1.98 -12.65 -8.13
CA SER A 122 -0.79 -12.03 -8.71
C SER A 122 -1.15 -11.33 -10.02
N LEU A 123 -0.89 -10.03 -10.05
CA LEU A 123 -1.01 -9.16 -11.20
C LEU A 123 0.32 -9.20 -11.95
N LEU A 124 0.36 -9.92 -13.06
CA LEU A 124 1.61 -10.24 -13.76
C LEU A 124 2.14 -9.06 -14.59
N THR A 125 1.24 -8.21 -15.10
CA THR A 125 1.63 -7.04 -15.90
C THR A 125 1.77 -5.81 -15.01
N LYS A 126 2.73 -4.93 -15.34
CA LYS A 126 2.87 -3.62 -14.67
C LYS A 126 1.57 -2.82 -14.77
N GLU A 127 0.94 -2.83 -15.94
CA GLU A 127 -0.33 -2.17 -16.19
C GLU A 127 -1.44 -2.64 -15.23
N ALA A 128 -1.62 -3.95 -15.05
CA ALA A 128 -2.62 -4.48 -14.12
C ALA A 128 -2.34 -4.06 -12.67
N LYS A 129 -1.06 -4.05 -12.25
CA LYS A 129 -0.65 -3.55 -10.94
C LYS A 129 -1.03 -2.07 -10.76
N PHE A 130 -0.81 -1.24 -11.78
CA PHE A 130 -1.15 0.19 -11.75
C PHE A 130 -2.65 0.46 -11.74
N ILE A 131 -3.42 -0.26 -12.57
CA ILE A 131 -4.89 -0.14 -12.60
C ILE A 131 -5.46 -0.50 -11.23
N TYR A 132 -5.06 -1.64 -10.67
CA TYR A 132 -5.53 -2.07 -9.36
C TYR A 132 -5.18 -1.06 -8.25
N LYS A 133 -3.96 -0.53 -8.28
CA LYS A 133 -3.53 0.53 -7.36
C LYS A 133 -4.40 1.78 -7.50
N LYS A 134 -4.65 2.25 -8.71
CA LYS A 134 -5.49 3.43 -8.98
C LYS A 134 -6.93 3.21 -8.50
N ASP A 135 -7.48 2.01 -8.72
CA ASP A 135 -8.81 1.64 -8.26
C ASP A 135 -8.91 1.55 -6.74
N TYR A 136 -7.85 1.08 -6.07
CA TYR A 136 -7.75 1.11 -4.61
C TYR A 136 -7.72 2.53 -4.05
N GLU A 137 -6.91 3.41 -4.62
CA GLU A 137 -6.81 4.82 -4.22
C GLU A 137 -8.13 5.57 -4.45
N THR A 138 -8.74 5.37 -5.63
CA THR A 138 -10.05 5.95 -5.99
C THR A 138 -11.13 5.45 -5.04
N PHE A 139 -11.18 4.14 -4.77
CA PHE A 139 -12.10 3.55 -3.81
C PHE A 139 -11.97 4.19 -2.43
N LYS A 140 -10.76 4.34 -1.91
CA LYS A 140 -10.55 4.95 -0.60
C LYS A 140 -11.08 6.37 -0.53
N LEU A 141 -10.76 7.18 -1.53
CA LEU A 141 -11.19 8.57 -1.59
C LEU A 141 -12.73 8.67 -1.70
N THR A 142 -13.33 7.93 -2.65
CA THR A 142 -14.77 7.93 -2.87
C THR A 142 -15.53 7.51 -1.61
N VAL A 143 -15.13 6.41 -0.96
CA VAL A 143 -15.80 5.94 0.26
C VAL A 143 -15.57 6.92 1.42
N SER A 144 -14.41 7.56 1.52
CA SER A 144 -14.18 8.58 2.55
C SER A 144 -15.08 9.80 2.39
N TYR A 145 -15.36 10.24 1.15
CA TYR A 145 -16.35 11.28 0.91
C TYR A 145 -17.77 10.85 1.31
N ILE A 146 -18.15 9.60 1.02
CA ILE A 146 -19.44 9.07 1.42
C ILE A 146 -19.55 9.01 2.95
N ILE A 147 -18.54 8.50 3.65
CA ILE A 147 -18.52 8.46 5.13
C ILE A 147 -18.57 9.88 5.70
N LEU A 148 -17.83 10.83 5.13
CA LEU A 148 -17.85 12.22 5.55
C LEU A 148 -19.25 12.84 5.42
N ALA A 149 -19.91 12.63 4.28
CA ALA A 149 -21.27 13.12 4.05
C ALA A 149 -22.29 12.47 5.00
N LEU A 150 -22.24 11.13 5.16
CA LEU A 150 -23.17 10.42 6.03
C LEU A 150 -22.96 10.75 7.51
N SER A 151 -21.70 10.89 7.96
CA SER A 151 -21.39 11.31 9.33
C SER A 151 -21.82 12.75 9.61
N PHE A 152 -21.70 13.66 8.63
CA PHE A 152 -22.26 15.01 8.73
C PHE A 152 -23.79 14.99 8.91
N VAL A 153 -24.50 14.20 8.08
CA VAL A 153 -25.96 14.04 8.21
C VAL A 153 -26.32 13.42 9.56
N ALA A 154 -25.62 12.39 10.02
CA ALA A 154 -25.85 11.75 11.32
C ALA A 154 -25.55 12.69 12.51
N ALA A 155 -24.59 13.60 12.37
CA ALA A 155 -24.22 14.55 13.42
C ALA A 155 -25.23 15.71 13.55
N PHE A 156 -25.66 16.28 12.42
CA PHE A 156 -26.33 17.60 12.41
C PHE A 156 -27.77 17.59 11.89
N VAL A 157 -28.21 16.53 11.19
CA VAL A 157 -29.53 16.50 10.52
C VAL A 157 -30.41 15.40 11.10
N ILE A 158 -29.93 14.16 11.13
CA ILE A 158 -30.69 12.99 11.54
C ILE A 158 -29.99 12.34 12.74
N SER A 159 -30.42 12.71 13.94
CA SER A 159 -29.96 12.05 15.16
C SER A 159 -30.80 10.79 15.41
N SER A 160 -30.40 9.67 14.82
CA SER A 160 -31.08 8.39 15.01
C SER A 160 -30.10 7.21 15.04
N ARG A 161 -30.43 6.19 15.84
CA ARG A 161 -29.62 4.96 15.96
C ARG A 161 -29.44 4.23 14.62
N VAL A 162 -30.45 4.31 13.75
CA VAL A 162 -30.41 3.73 12.40
C VAL A 162 -29.39 4.45 11.53
N SER A 163 -29.36 5.80 11.57
CA SER A 163 -28.35 6.58 10.84
C SER A 163 -26.94 6.22 11.31
N ASP A 164 -26.74 6.12 12.62
CA ASP A 164 -25.45 5.73 13.18
C ASP A 164 -25.07 4.30 12.79
N ALA A 165 -26.03 3.36 12.75
CA ALA A 165 -25.80 1.99 12.32
C ALA A 165 -25.36 1.92 10.84
N VAL A 166 -25.95 2.73 9.97
CA VAL A 166 -25.55 2.82 8.55
C VAL A 166 -24.10 3.30 8.43
N VAL A 167 -23.72 4.34 9.17
CA VAL A 167 -22.33 4.85 9.19
C VAL A 167 -21.37 3.78 9.71
N ASN A 168 -21.69 3.13 10.83
CA ASN A 168 -20.84 2.10 11.42
C ASN A 168 -20.72 0.86 10.53
N PHE A 169 -21.82 0.42 9.91
CA PHE A 169 -21.80 -0.69 8.96
C PHE A 169 -20.92 -0.37 7.75
N LEU A 170 -21.03 0.86 7.23
CA LEU A 170 -20.16 1.32 6.15
C LEU A 170 -18.68 1.33 6.57
N LEU A 171 -18.35 1.75 7.80
CA LEU A 171 -16.98 1.69 8.34
C LEU A 171 -16.45 0.26 8.45
N VAL A 172 -17.27 -0.68 8.94
CA VAL A 172 -16.89 -2.12 9.00
C VAL A 172 -16.59 -2.63 7.59
N TRP A 173 -17.50 -2.40 6.65
CA TRP A 173 -17.32 -2.81 5.26
C TRP A 173 -16.08 -2.16 4.63
N TYR A 174 -15.87 -0.86 4.89
CA TYR A 174 -14.74 -0.11 4.38
C TYR A 174 -13.41 -0.70 4.85
N TYR A 175 -13.21 -0.83 6.17
CA TYR A 175 -11.94 -1.34 6.71
C TYR A 175 -11.70 -2.81 6.36
N CYS A 176 -12.73 -3.67 6.34
CA CYS A 176 -12.62 -5.04 5.81
C CYS A 176 -12.16 -5.06 4.35
N THR A 177 -12.69 -4.16 3.53
CA THR A 177 -12.30 -4.07 2.11
C THR A 177 -10.85 -3.59 1.98
N LEU A 178 -10.41 -2.63 2.80
CA LEU A 178 -9.03 -2.19 2.84
C LEU A 178 -8.08 -3.32 3.21
N THR A 179 -8.37 -4.10 4.25
CA THR A 179 -7.49 -5.20 4.65
C THR A 179 -7.30 -6.23 3.53
N ILE A 180 -8.34 -6.52 2.75
CA ILE A 180 -8.26 -7.40 1.58
C ILE A 180 -7.43 -6.75 0.45
N ARG A 181 -7.81 -5.54 0.03
CA ARG A 181 -7.14 -4.86 -1.10
C ARG A 181 -5.67 -4.56 -0.83
N GLU A 182 -5.32 -4.16 0.40
CA GLU A 182 -3.92 -3.94 0.79
C GLU A 182 -3.12 -5.23 0.90
N SER A 183 -3.75 -6.33 1.28
CA SER A 183 -3.09 -7.62 1.24
C SER A 183 -2.78 -8.04 -0.20
N ILE A 184 -3.69 -7.79 -1.15
CA ILE A 184 -3.45 -8.02 -2.59
C ILE A 184 -2.32 -7.10 -3.08
N LEU A 185 -2.33 -5.81 -2.72
CA LEU A 185 -1.25 -4.88 -3.07
C LEU A 185 0.12 -5.32 -2.53
N ARG A 186 0.18 -5.83 -1.30
CA ARG A 186 1.43 -6.34 -0.71
C ARG A 186 1.99 -7.57 -1.43
N VAL A 187 1.13 -8.48 -1.85
CA VAL A 187 1.52 -9.64 -2.68
C VAL A 187 2.07 -9.17 -4.04
N ASN A 188 1.62 -8.01 -4.52
CA ASN A 188 2.00 -7.43 -5.82
C ASN A 188 3.07 -6.34 -5.73
N GLY A 189 3.84 -6.28 -4.64
CA GLY A 189 5.03 -5.44 -4.51
C GLY A 189 4.81 -4.08 -3.83
N SER A 190 3.62 -3.78 -3.31
CA SER A 190 3.40 -2.56 -2.52
C SER A 190 4.04 -2.68 -1.12
N ARG A 191 4.81 -1.67 -0.71
CA ARG A 191 5.55 -1.64 0.55
C ARG A 191 4.78 -0.94 1.66
N ILE A 192 3.63 -1.50 2.02
CA ILE A 192 2.80 -0.97 3.10
C ILE A 192 3.40 -1.37 4.45
N LYS A 193 3.69 -0.39 5.32
CA LYS A 193 4.27 -0.68 6.65
C LYS A 193 3.30 -1.50 7.49
N GLY A 194 3.85 -2.43 8.29
CA GLY A 194 3.07 -3.36 9.10
C GLY A 194 2.06 -2.70 10.04
N TRP A 195 2.43 -1.56 10.66
CA TRP A 195 1.50 -0.83 11.54
C TRP A 195 0.20 -0.43 10.84
N TRP A 196 0.25 0.10 9.61
CA TRP A 196 -0.97 0.56 8.91
C TRP A 196 -1.90 -0.59 8.56
N VAL A 197 -1.32 -1.72 8.17
CA VAL A 197 -2.10 -2.95 7.98
C VAL A 197 -2.78 -3.37 9.28
N THR A 198 -2.04 -3.43 10.38
CA THR A 198 -2.58 -3.79 11.70
C THR A 198 -3.63 -2.77 12.16
N HIS A 199 -3.41 -1.48 11.91
CA HIS A 199 -4.36 -0.40 12.19
C HIS A 199 -5.70 -0.67 11.53
N HIS A 200 -5.75 -1.02 10.24
CA HIS A 200 -7.01 -1.33 9.56
C HIS A 200 -7.74 -2.52 10.18
N PHE A 201 -7.03 -3.58 10.59
CA PHE A 201 -7.66 -4.70 11.31
C PHE A 201 -8.26 -4.28 12.64
N ILE A 202 -7.52 -3.48 13.43
CA ILE A 202 -8.02 -2.97 14.71
C ILE A 202 -9.22 -2.04 14.50
N SER A 203 -9.18 -1.19 13.47
CA SER A 203 -10.27 -0.28 13.11
C SER A 203 -11.53 -1.03 12.65
N THR A 204 -11.39 -2.17 11.95
CA THR A 204 -12.53 -3.07 11.67
C THR A 204 -13.19 -3.55 12.96
N VAL A 205 -12.39 -4.02 13.92
CA VAL A 205 -12.92 -4.49 15.23
C VAL A 205 -13.57 -3.34 15.99
N CYS A 206 -12.94 -2.16 15.99
CA CYS A 206 -13.49 -0.94 16.59
C CYS A 206 -14.88 -0.61 16.01
N ALA A 207 -14.99 -0.53 14.68
CA ALA A 207 -16.25 -0.24 14.01
C ALA A 207 -17.31 -1.33 14.24
N ALA A 208 -16.91 -2.59 14.30
CA ALA A 208 -17.81 -3.71 14.57
C ALA A 208 -18.37 -3.66 16.01
N ILE A 209 -17.53 -3.36 17.00
CA ILE A 209 -17.97 -3.19 18.40
C ILE A 209 -18.89 -1.96 18.52
N SER A 210 -18.56 -0.85 17.86
CA SER A 210 -19.43 0.33 17.80
C SER A 210 -20.78 0.03 17.16
N LEU A 211 -20.82 -0.82 16.12
CA LEU A 211 -22.05 -1.22 15.46
C LEU A 211 -22.99 -2.01 16.39
N ILE A 212 -22.44 -2.94 17.17
CA ILE A 212 -23.20 -3.80 18.09
C ILE A 212 -23.40 -3.20 19.49
N TRP A 213 -22.95 -1.96 19.74
CA TRP A 213 -23.20 -1.27 20.99
C TRP A 213 -24.72 -1.01 21.12
N PRO A 214 -25.40 -1.59 22.14
CA PRO A 214 -26.84 -1.39 22.31
C PRO A 214 -27.17 0.08 22.58
N ASP A 215 -28.39 0.47 22.24
CA ASP A 215 -28.90 1.79 22.59
C ASP A 215 -29.12 1.86 24.10
N GLY A 216 -28.57 2.90 24.73
CA GLY A 216 -28.46 2.99 26.17
C GLY A 216 -27.85 4.32 26.61
N TYR A 217 -27.72 4.49 27.93
CA TYR A 217 -27.21 5.73 28.52
C TYR A 217 -25.79 6.05 28.02
N THR A 218 -24.89 5.08 28.10
CA THR A 218 -23.47 5.25 27.73
C THR A 218 -23.32 5.56 26.24
N TYR A 219 -24.11 4.91 25.39
CA TYR A 219 -24.16 5.17 23.96
C TYR A 219 -24.61 6.60 23.66
N SER A 220 -25.74 7.03 24.23
CA SER A 220 -26.28 8.39 24.07
C SER A 220 -25.27 9.47 24.45
N GLN A 221 -24.53 9.29 25.57
CA GLN A 221 -23.53 10.25 26.02
C GLN A 221 -22.33 10.35 25.07
N PHE A 222 -21.88 9.22 24.50
CA PHE A 222 -20.69 9.19 23.64
C PHE A 222 -20.99 9.46 22.17
N ARG A 223 -22.23 9.24 21.72
CA ARG A 223 -22.67 9.27 20.32
C ARG A 223 -22.13 10.48 19.54
N TYR A 224 -22.40 11.68 20.03
CA TYR A 224 -22.05 12.90 19.30
C TYR A 224 -20.53 13.04 19.14
N GLN A 225 -19.78 12.78 20.21
CA GLN A 225 -18.31 12.77 20.19
C GLN A 225 -17.78 11.74 19.18
N TYR A 226 -18.34 10.54 19.15
CA TYR A 226 -17.96 9.49 18.21
C TYR A 226 -18.20 9.87 16.74
N ILE A 227 -19.40 10.35 16.41
CA ILE A 227 -19.73 10.72 15.03
C ILE A 227 -18.88 11.91 14.56
N LEU A 228 -18.62 12.89 15.43
CA LEU A 228 -17.68 13.98 15.13
C LEU A 228 -16.27 13.45 14.88
N PHE A 229 -15.82 12.46 15.65
CA PHE A 229 -14.53 11.82 15.42
C PHE A 229 -14.46 11.10 14.07
N VAL A 230 -15.50 10.34 13.70
CA VAL A 230 -15.58 9.68 12.39
C VAL A 230 -15.52 10.71 11.26
N MET A 231 -16.33 11.78 11.36
CA MET A 231 -16.34 12.88 10.39
C MET A 231 -14.96 13.52 10.27
N TYR A 232 -14.31 13.79 11.41
CA TYR A 232 -12.96 14.35 11.46
C TYR A 232 -11.94 13.44 10.76
N ILE A 233 -11.90 12.14 11.07
CA ILE A 233 -10.95 11.20 10.45
C ILE A 233 -11.19 11.08 8.96
N SER A 234 -12.44 11.05 8.49
CA SER A 234 -12.75 11.06 7.05
C SER A 234 -12.24 12.32 6.35
N PHE A 235 -12.35 13.48 7.00
CA PHE A 235 -11.78 14.73 6.50
C PHE A 235 -10.24 14.67 6.45
N VAL A 236 -9.60 14.21 7.52
CA VAL A 236 -8.13 14.03 7.54
C VAL A 236 -7.67 13.10 6.43
N TYR A 237 -8.39 12.01 6.19
CA TYR A 237 -8.08 11.07 5.11
C TYR A 237 -8.07 11.76 3.73
N VAL A 238 -9.08 12.59 3.44
CA VAL A 238 -9.15 13.35 2.19
C VAL A 238 -7.94 14.28 2.04
N LEU A 239 -7.59 15.02 3.09
CA LEU A 239 -6.41 15.87 3.09
C LEU A 239 -5.11 15.09 2.86
N GLN A 240 -4.97 13.95 3.54
CA GLN A 240 -3.84 13.05 3.38
C GLN A 240 -3.72 12.56 1.94
N TYR A 241 -4.83 12.14 1.34
CA TYR A 241 -4.86 11.62 -0.02
C TYR A 241 -4.31 12.64 -1.03
N TYR A 242 -4.84 13.87 -1.06
CA TYR A 242 -4.39 14.88 -2.03
C TYR A 242 -2.93 15.24 -1.83
N TYR A 243 -2.54 15.43 -0.57
CA TYR A 243 -1.17 15.79 -0.24
C TYR A 243 -0.17 14.69 -0.63
N GLN A 244 -0.47 13.45 -0.25
CA GLN A 244 0.40 12.31 -0.48
C GLN A 244 0.45 11.93 -1.96
N SER A 245 -0.66 12.02 -2.68
CA SER A 245 -0.72 11.77 -4.12
C SER A 245 0.20 12.72 -4.89
N GLY A 246 0.20 14.02 -4.55
CA GLY A 246 1.10 14.99 -5.16
C GLY A 246 2.58 14.74 -4.82
N CYS A 247 2.87 14.38 -3.57
CA CYS A 247 4.23 14.04 -3.15
C CYS A 247 4.75 12.76 -3.84
N LEU A 248 3.94 11.71 -3.92
CA LEU A 248 4.30 10.47 -4.59
C LEU A 248 4.47 10.68 -6.09
N TYR A 249 3.63 11.50 -6.72
CA TYR A 249 3.80 11.87 -8.13
C TYR A 249 5.17 12.52 -8.38
N ARG A 250 5.55 13.50 -7.56
CA ARG A 250 6.87 14.15 -7.63
C ARG A 250 8.02 13.16 -7.40
N LEU A 251 7.90 12.25 -6.43
CA LEU A 251 8.96 11.28 -6.17
C LEU A 251 9.10 10.27 -7.31
N ARG A 252 8.00 9.88 -7.96
CA ARG A 252 8.02 9.01 -9.13
C ARG A 252 8.66 9.69 -10.34
N SER A 253 8.34 10.97 -10.59
CA SER A 253 8.98 11.71 -11.70
C SER A 253 10.48 11.94 -11.47
N LEU A 254 10.93 11.93 -10.22
CA LEU A 254 12.34 11.99 -9.84
C LEU A 254 13.03 10.62 -9.78
N GLY A 255 12.30 9.51 -9.96
CA GLY A 255 12.82 8.15 -9.78
C GLY A 255 13.17 7.78 -8.32
N GLU A 256 12.74 8.57 -7.33
CA GLU A 256 13.02 8.37 -5.90
C GLU A 256 11.99 7.49 -5.17
N SER A 257 10.85 7.16 -5.80
CA SER A 257 9.78 6.32 -5.21
C SER A 257 9.47 5.10 -6.04
N HIS A 258 9.07 4.02 -5.37
CA HIS A 258 8.67 2.79 -6.03
C HIS A 258 7.29 2.97 -6.69
N GLU A 259 7.12 2.40 -7.88
CA GLU A 259 5.90 2.52 -8.68
C GLU A 259 4.63 2.08 -7.91
N MET A 260 4.77 1.13 -6.99
CA MET A 260 3.68 0.57 -6.16
C MET A 260 3.44 1.28 -4.82
N ASP A 261 4.11 2.40 -4.54
CA ASP A 261 3.87 3.17 -3.30
C ASP A 261 2.51 3.87 -3.32
N ILE A 262 1.71 3.65 -2.27
CA ILE A 262 0.34 4.16 -2.08
C ILE A 262 0.26 5.24 -0.99
N THR A 263 -0.86 5.95 -0.93
CA THR A 263 -1.19 6.85 0.18
C THR A 263 -1.49 6.05 1.46
N VAL A 264 -1.05 6.57 2.61
CA VAL A 264 -1.17 5.96 3.94
C VAL A 264 -1.94 6.87 4.90
N GLU A 265 -2.55 6.29 5.93
CA GLU A 265 -3.29 7.06 6.96
C GLU A 265 -2.36 7.77 7.97
N GLY A 266 -1.05 7.78 7.76
CA GLY A 266 -0.09 8.43 8.64
C GLY A 266 0.95 9.29 7.98
N PHE A 267 2.01 9.58 8.73
CA PHE A 267 3.13 10.39 8.26
C PHE A 267 4.36 9.54 7.91
N MET A 268 4.88 9.71 6.71
CA MET A 268 6.05 9.01 6.18
C MET A 268 7.24 9.96 6.00
N SER A 269 8.46 9.42 6.03
CA SER A 269 9.70 10.22 5.94
C SER A 269 9.80 11.02 4.63
N TRP A 270 9.25 10.49 3.54
CA TRP A 270 9.25 11.15 2.23
C TRP A 270 8.29 12.36 2.14
N MET A 271 7.38 12.51 3.12
CA MET A 271 6.47 13.65 3.23
C MET A 271 7.17 14.91 3.76
N TRP A 272 8.43 14.80 4.19
CA TRP A 272 9.18 15.90 4.82
C TRP A 272 9.55 17.04 3.86
N LYS A 273 9.82 16.76 2.58
CA LYS A 273 10.31 17.76 1.61
C LYS A 273 9.22 18.74 1.11
N GLY A 274 7.98 18.62 1.56
CA GLY A 274 6.84 19.29 0.94
C GLY A 274 6.01 20.19 1.85
N LEU A 275 5.61 19.73 3.04
CA LEU A 275 4.74 20.53 3.92
C LEU A 275 4.49 19.81 5.27
N THR A 276 5.04 20.31 6.38
CA THR A 276 4.75 19.81 7.75
C THR A 276 3.30 20.10 8.20
N PHE A 277 2.48 20.79 7.39
CA PHE A 277 1.11 21.20 7.77
C PHE A 277 0.20 20.03 8.14
N LEU A 278 0.46 18.84 7.59
CA LEU A 278 -0.35 17.66 7.88
C LEU A 278 -0.09 17.15 9.30
N LEU A 279 1.09 17.44 9.85
CA LEU A 279 1.51 16.93 11.14
C LEU A 279 0.66 17.47 12.30
N PRO A 280 0.39 18.80 12.43
CA PRO A 280 -0.57 19.31 13.41
C PRO A 280 -1.96 18.68 13.29
N VAL A 281 -2.44 18.50 12.06
CA VAL A 281 -3.75 17.86 11.82
C VAL A 281 -3.72 16.41 12.31
N LEU A 282 -2.69 15.64 11.98
CA LEU A 282 -2.57 14.25 12.45
C LEU A 282 -2.48 14.16 13.97
N PHE A 283 -1.67 15.00 14.61
CA PHE A 283 -1.57 15.02 16.07
C PHE A 283 -2.89 15.42 16.73
N PHE A 284 -3.63 16.38 16.18
CA PHE A 284 -4.99 16.66 16.67
C PHE A 284 -5.86 15.41 16.59
N GLY A 285 -5.84 14.69 15.48
CA GLY A 285 -6.54 13.41 15.35
C GLY A 285 -6.12 12.38 16.40
N TYR A 286 -4.82 12.29 16.71
CA TYR A 286 -4.32 11.39 17.74
C TYR A 286 -4.77 11.81 19.15
N PHE A 287 -4.76 13.11 19.46
CA PHE A 287 -5.28 13.61 20.73
C PHE A 287 -6.79 13.44 20.84
N PHE A 288 -7.54 13.61 19.76
CA PHE A 288 -8.98 13.31 19.75
C PHE A 288 -9.20 11.79 19.95
N GLN A 289 -8.37 10.95 19.35
CA GLN A 289 -8.39 9.50 19.60
C GLN A 289 -8.13 9.15 21.07
N LEU A 290 -7.16 9.82 21.72
CA LEU A 290 -6.91 9.68 23.16
C LEU A 290 -8.09 10.20 24.00
N TYR A 291 -8.67 11.33 23.61
CA TYR A 291 -9.85 11.89 24.28
C TYR A 291 -11.05 10.92 24.21
N ASN A 292 -11.24 10.25 23.08
CA ASN A 292 -12.22 9.17 22.97
C ASN A 292 -11.94 8.02 23.94
N ALA A 293 -10.68 7.56 24.02
CA ALA A 293 -10.29 6.53 24.96
C ALA A 293 -10.58 6.93 26.41
N TYR A 294 -10.26 8.17 26.78
CA TYR A 294 -10.51 8.73 28.11
C TYR A 294 -12.01 8.86 28.41
N SER A 295 -12.80 9.48 27.52
CA SER A 295 -14.25 9.61 27.69
C SER A 295 -14.93 8.25 27.88
N LEU A 296 -14.53 7.25 27.07
CA LEU A 296 -15.03 5.88 27.19
C LEU A 296 -14.59 5.22 28.49
N LEU A 297 -13.38 5.47 28.99
CA LEU A 297 -12.92 4.92 30.27
C LEU A 297 -13.74 5.48 31.45
N MET A 298 -14.02 6.78 31.41
CA MET A 298 -14.89 7.44 32.40
C MET A 298 -16.31 6.89 32.34
N LEU A 299 -16.85 6.69 31.14
CA LEU A 299 -18.17 6.06 30.94
C LEU A 299 -18.18 4.60 31.40
N ALA A 300 -17.12 3.84 31.17
CA ALA A 300 -16.99 2.45 31.61
C ALA A 300 -16.99 2.32 33.14
N SER A 301 -16.53 3.36 33.84
CA SER A 301 -16.53 3.44 35.31
C SER A 301 -17.86 3.96 35.89
N HIS A 302 -18.81 4.37 35.03
CA HIS A 302 -20.07 4.95 35.47
C HIS A 302 -21.02 3.85 36.01
N PRO A 303 -21.74 4.06 37.12
CA PRO A 303 -22.62 3.04 37.72
C PRO A 303 -23.72 2.49 36.81
N LYS A 304 -24.11 3.27 35.79
CA LYS A 304 -25.10 2.86 34.78
C LYS A 304 -24.50 2.11 33.58
N CYS A 305 -23.19 1.97 33.51
CA CYS A 305 -22.54 1.21 32.44
C CYS A 305 -22.68 -0.28 32.72
N THR A 306 -23.37 -0.98 31.83
CA THR A 306 -23.51 -2.44 31.87
C THR A 306 -22.88 -3.11 30.64
N GLU A 307 -22.52 -2.30 29.65
CA GLU A 307 -22.06 -2.71 28.34
C GLU A 307 -20.53 -2.88 28.33
N TRP A 308 -20.06 -4.09 28.04
CA TRP A 308 -18.62 -4.38 27.92
C TRP A 308 -17.98 -3.65 26.72
N GLN A 309 -18.78 -3.29 25.72
CA GLN A 309 -18.37 -2.59 24.50
C GLN A 309 -17.66 -1.27 24.85
N VAL A 310 -18.11 -0.56 25.89
CA VAL A 310 -17.54 0.74 26.30
C VAL A 310 -16.07 0.58 26.71
N PHE A 311 -15.79 -0.40 27.56
CA PHE A 311 -14.43 -0.70 28.00
C PHE A 311 -13.55 -1.19 26.85
N ALA A 312 -14.08 -2.09 26.01
CA ALA A 312 -13.35 -2.59 24.84
C ALA A 312 -12.99 -1.47 23.85
N LEU A 313 -13.93 -0.57 23.55
CA LEU A 313 -13.69 0.59 22.68
C LEU A 313 -12.66 1.55 23.31
N SER A 314 -12.72 1.79 24.63
CA SER A 314 -11.71 2.60 25.32
C SER A 314 -10.30 2.04 25.09
N ALA A 315 -10.12 0.73 25.31
CA ALA A 315 -8.83 0.06 25.12
C ALA A 315 -8.37 0.12 23.65
N ILE A 316 -9.28 -0.11 22.69
CA ILE A 316 -8.95 -0.05 21.26
C ILE A 316 -8.55 1.37 20.85
N HIS A 317 -9.30 2.39 21.24
CA HIS A 317 -8.96 3.79 20.96
C HIS A 317 -7.58 4.14 21.54
N PHE A 318 -7.26 3.67 22.75
CA PHE A 318 -5.95 3.87 23.37
C PHE A 318 -4.81 3.17 22.59
N ILE A 319 -4.99 1.90 22.20
CA ILE A 319 -4.00 1.17 21.39
C ILE A 319 -3.73 1.88 20.05
N LEU A 320 -4.79 2.32 19.38
CA LEU A 320 -4.70 3.08 18.13
C LEU A 320 -3.96 4.41 18.33
N PHE A 321 -4.25 5.14 19.41
CA PHE A 321 -3.54 6.36 19.77
C PHE A 321 -2.04 6.11 19.96
N VAL A 322 -1.68 5.12 20.78
CA VAL A 322 -0.28 4.80 21.10
C VAL A 322 0.47 4.42 19.83
N GLY A 323 -0.06 3.49 19.03
CA GLY A 323 0.66 3.04 17.84
C GLY A 323 0.74 4.08 16.72
N ASN A 324 -0.29 4.90 16.52
CA ASN A 324 -0.25 6.02 15.57
C ASN A 324 0.78 7.07 15.98
N THR A 325 0.79 7.42 17.27
CA THR A 325 1.75 8.38 17.84
C THR A 325 3.18 7.84 17.76
N MET A 326 3.42 6.62 18.23
CA MET A 326 4.74 5.98 18.18
C MET A 326 5.28 5.87 16.76
N THR A 327 4.45 5.49 15.79
CA THR A 327 4.85 5.36 14.39
C THR A 327 5.26 6.71 13.81
N THR A 328 4.44 7.74 14.03
CA THR A 328 4.73 9.10 13.55
C THR A 328 5.96 9.69 14.25
N CYS A 329 6.06 9.57 15.58
CA CYS A 329 7.24 9.98 16.34
C CYS A 329 8.51 9.29 15.87
N THR A 330 8.48 7.97 15.62
CA THR A 330 9.64 7.22 15.11
C THR A 330 10.10 7.76 13.76
N VAL A 331 9.16 8.10 12.87
CA VAL A 331 9.48 8.74 11.58
C VAL A 331 10.12 10.10 11.79
N LEU A 332 9.60 10.91 12.74
CA LEU A 332 10.17 12.22 13.09
C LEU A 332 11.59 12.09 13.67
N PHE A 333 11.78 11.21 14.66
CA PHE A 333 13.08 10.98 15.29
C PHE A 333 14.12 10.50 14.29
N ASN A 334 13.78 9.52 13.43
CA ASN A 334 14.69 9.04 12.40
C ASN A 334 15.05 10.13 11.41
N LYS A 335 14.11 11.02 11.08
CA LYS A 335 14.36 12.14 10.17
C LYS A 335 15.26 13.21 10.81
N ILE A 336 14.96 13.61 12.04
CA ILE A 336 15.78 14.56 12.82
C ILE A 336 17.19 14.00 13.02
N LYS A 337 17.34 12.71 13.31
CA LYS A 337 18.65 12.06 13.44
C LYS A 337 19.41 12.03 12.11
N SER A 338 18.73 11.72 11.01
CA SER A 338 19.32 11.71 9.66
C SER A 338 19.76 13.10 9.21
N ASP A 339 19.00 14.14 9.55
CA ASP A 339 19.33 15.52 9.19
C ASP A 339 20.31 16.14 10.21
N GLY A 340 20.31 15.68 11.47
CA GLY A 340 21.19 16.10 12.56
C GLY A 340 22.66 15.64 12.44
N PHE A 341 22.97 14.73 11.51
CA PHE A 341 24.35 14.43 11.10
C PHE A 341 24.78 15.19 9.83
N ARG A 342 23.87 15.94 9.21
CA ARG A 342 24.19 16.99 8.23
C ARG A 342 24.11 18.34 8.92
N ILE A 343 25.01 18.58 9.88
CA ILE A 343 25.38 19.96 10.21
C ILE A 343 25.85 20.57 8.88
N PRO A 344 25.20 21.61 8.36
CA PRO A 344 25.74 22.32 7.23
C PRO A 344 27.01 22.99 7.73
N LYS A 345 28.17 22.35 7.54
CA LYS A 345 29.38 23.13 7.32
C LYS A 345 29.02 24.03 6.15
N LEU A 346 28.75 25.29 6.47
CA LEU A 346 28.62 26.41 5.56
C LEU A 346 29.71 26.23 4.52
N ARG A 347 29.33 25.69 3.36
CA ARG A 347 30.17 25.74 2.19
C ARG A 347 30.16 27.20 1.83
N ASN A 348 31.20 27.93 2.27
CA ASN A 348 31.52 29.27 1.80
C ASN A 348 31.61 29.24 0.28
N LYS A 349 30.46 29.40 -0.35
CA LYS A 349 30.29 29.77 -1.75
C LYS A 349 30.19 31.29 -1.68
N TYR A 350 31.06 31.97 -2.43
CA TYR A 350 31.35 33.41 -2.40
C TYR A 350 32.50 33.84 -1.46
N LYS A 351 33.74 33.50 -1.82
CA LYS A 351 34.84 34.46 -1.73
C LYS A 351 35.13 34.93 -3.17
N PHE A 352 34.69 36.14 -3.49
CA PHE A 352 35.15 36.87 -4.67
C PHE A 352 36.22 37.87 -4.22
N SER A 353 37.38 37.80 -4.89
CA SER A 353 38.42 38.79 -5.14
C SER A 353 38.84 39.78 -4.04
N ILE A 354 40.10 39.65 -3.59
CA ILE A 354 41.03 40.78 -3.50
C ILE A 354 42.33 40.31 -4.14
N GLY A 355 42.70 40.92 -5.27
CA GLY A 355 44.01 40.75 -5.88
C GLY A 355 45.08 41.51 -5.11
N ILE A 356 46.30 40.97 -5.10
CA ILE A 356 47.59 41.67 -5.00
C ILE A 356 48.63 40.70 -5.59
N GLY A 357 49.60 41.28 -6.31
CA GLY A 357 50.42 40.63 -7.32
C GLY A 357 51.46 39.63 -6.83
N ASN A 358 51.93 38.82 -7.79
CA ASN A 358 53.33 38.71 -8.22
C ASN A 358 53.30 37.91 -9.53
N PHE A 359 53.52 38.49 -10.71
CA PHE A 359 54.83 38.91 -11.23
C PHE A 359 55.89 37.84 -10.98
N LEU A 360 56.17 37.05 -12.01
CA LEU A 360 57.49 36.63 -12.51
C LEU A 360 57.47 35.24 -13.15
N SER A 361 58.20 35.17 -14.26
CA SER A 361 58.62 33.99 -15.04
C SER A 361 57.70 33.53 -16.17
N GLN A 362 57.78 34.28 -17.27
CA GLN A 362 57.87 33.69 -18.61
C GLN A 362 58.99 32.65 -18.70
N GLY A 363 58.84 31.71 -19.65
CA GLY A 363 59.84 30.74 -20.11
C GLY A 363 59.10 29.53 -20.67
N HIS A 364 58.58 29.53 -21.90
CA HIS A 364 59.31 29.25 -23.15
C HIS A 364 60.30 28.08 -23.02
N GLY A 365 60.03 26.97 -23.71
CA GLY A 365 60.96 25.84 -23.85
C GLY A 365 60.32 24.63 -24.52
N HIS A 366 60.66 24.44 -25.80
CA HIS A 366 60.36 23.32 -26.71
C HIS A 366 60.85 21.94 -26.23
N ALA A 367 60.31 20.88 -26.88
CA ALA A 367 60.92 19.58 -27.30
C ALA A 367 61.77 18.80 -26.27
N GLU A 368 61.63 17.50 -26.06
CA GLU A 368 61.36 16.34 -26.94
C GLU A 368 60.43 15.33 -26.25
#